data_AF-A0AAW9Q392-F1
#
_entry.id   AF-A0AAW9Q392-F1
#
_cell.length_a   1.000
_cell.length_b   1.000
_cell.length_c   1.000
_cell.angle_alpha   90.00
_cell.angle_beta   90.00
_cell.angle_gamma   90.00
#
_symmetry.space_group_name_H-M   'P 1'
#
loop_
_entity.id
_entity.type
_entity.pdbx_description
1 polymer ?
#
loop_
_entity_poly.entity_id
_entity_poly.type
_entity_poly.pdbx_seq_one_letter_code
_entity_poly.pdbx_strand_id
1 'polypeptide(L)'
;MKFKLIPLVSAAIAALSIATPTIVLAQSMPGSPTSGDRMMAPHPGGGGHMMPPDLGLTEQQKTQLDQIRKSTRAQIEGIVTPDQKQQVKTAIDNGEDFREAMDSVLSSEQKTQIRAIMQASRKQMQAVLTPEQQQKMRQHMQQQFMNRGN
;
A
#
# COMPACT_ATOMS: atom_id res chain seq x y z
N MET A 1 -32.60 -1.80 15.03
CA MET A 1 -31.29 -1.24 14.63
C MET A 1 -31.31 -1.03 13.12
N LYS A 2 -30.98 0.17 12.63
CA LYS A 2 -31.08 0.53 11.21
C LYS A 2 -29.76 0.17 10.52
N PHE A 3 -29.72 -0.91 9.74
CA PHE A 3 -28.55 -1.28 8.95
C PHE A 3 -28.53 -0.44 7.67
N LYS A 4 -27.53 0.45 7.55
CA LYS A 4 -27.24 1.17 6.31
C LYS A 4 -26.27 0.33 5.48
N LEU A 5 -26.74 -0.19 4.36
CA LEU A 5 -25.93 -0.85 3.34
C LEU A 5 -25.15 0.22 2.56
N ILE A 6 -23.82 0.15 2.60
CA ILE A 6 -22.94 1.00 1.78
C ILE A 6 -22.75 0.28 0.44
N PRO A 7 -23.03 0.91 -0.72
CA PRO A 7 -22.96 0.25 -2.01
C PRO A 7 -21.50 -0.01 -2.41
N LEU A 8 -21.28 -1.23 -2.90
CA LEU A 8 -20.06 -1.71 -3.53
C LEU A 8 -19.86 -0.94 -4.84
N VAL A 9 -18.83 -0.09 -4.90
CA VAL A 9 -18.49 0.67 -6.12
C VAL A 9 -17.99 -0.34 -7.16
N SER A 10 -18.81 -0.55 -8.17
CA SER A 10 -18.50 -1.36 -9.36
C SER A 10 -17.34 -0.71 -10.12
N ALA A 11 -16.20 -1.39 -10.19
CA ALA A 11 -15.09 -0.97 -11.03
C ALA A 11 -15.39 -1.38 -12.48
N ALA A 12 -15.99 -0.47 -13.25
CA ALA A 12 -16.07 -0.62 -14.70
C ALA A 12 -14.67 -0.41 -15.29
N ILE A 13 -14.03 -1.50 -15.75
CA ILE A 13 -12.83 -1.40 -16.59
C ILE A 13 -13.31 -1.26 -18.03
N ALA A 14 -13.44 -0.03 -18.51
CA ALA A 14 -13.61 0.23 -19.93
C ALA A 14 -12.29 -0.05 -20.63
N ALA A 15 -12.25 -1.13 -21.41
CA ALA A 15 -11.16 -1.38 -22.36
C ALA A 15 -11.24 -0.34 -23.47
N LEU A 16 -10.23 0.53 -23.57
CA LEU A 16 -10.08 1.48 -24.67
C LEU A 16 -8.73 1.23 -25.34
N SER A 17 -8.77 0.47 -26.42
CA SER A 17 -7.71 0.37 -27.43
C SER A 17 -7.94 1.46 -28.47
N ILE A 18 -7.12 2.53 -28.48
CA ILE A 18 -6.98 3.39 -29.67
C ILE A 18 -5.56 4.00 -29.74
N ALA A 19 -5.10 4.07 -30.99
CA ALA A 19 -3.82 4.47 -31.54
C ALA A 19 -3.27 5.85 -31.12
N THR A 20 -1.95 6.00 -31.33
CA THR A 20 -1.19 7.26 -31.36
C THR A 20 -1.84 8.29 -32.30
N PRO A 21 -1.83 9.61 -31.99
CA PRO A 21 -0.62 10.41 -32.27
C PRO A 21 -0.39 11.69 -31.42
N THR A 22 0.71 12.37 -31.75
CA THR A 22 1.02 13.80 -31.59
C THR A 22 1.45 14.34 -30.22
N ILE A 23 2.72 14.79 -30.19
CA ILE A 23 3.36 15.59 -29.16
C ILE A 23 2.76 17.00 -29.15
N VAL A 24 2.31 17.46 -27.98
CA VAL A 24 2.04 18.87 -27.71
C VAL A 24 3.12 19.36 -26.74
N LEU A 25 3.96 20.28 -27.20
CA LEU A 25 4.79 21.11 -26.31
C LEU A 25 3.92 22.25 -25.79
N ALA A 26 3.68 22.29 -24.48
CA ALA A 26 3.18 23.47 -23.78
C ALA A 26 4.16 23.87 -22.68
N GLN A 27 4.69 25.09 -22.80
CA GLN A 27 5.62 25.75 -21.89
C GLN A 27 4.87 26.57 -20.81
N SER A 28 5.62 26.97 -19.77
CA SER A 28 5.31 27.96 -18.70
C SER A 28 4.73 27.36 -17.40
N MET A 29 5.22 27.58 -16.17
CA MET A 29 6.08 28.62 -15.55
C MET A 29 6.82 28.06 -14.30
N PRO A 30 7.82 28.79 -13.73
CA PRO A 30 8.73 28.27 -12.71
C PRO A 30 8.13 28.32 -11.30
N GLY A 31 8.10 27.18 -10.62
CA GLY A 31 7.81 27.08 -9.19
C GLY A 31 9.11 27.06 -8.37
N SER A 32 9.24 28.02 -7.46
CA SER A 32 10.35 28.23 -6.55
C SER A 32 10.71 26.99 -5.70
N PRO A 33 11.97 26.87 -5.24
CA PRO A 33 12.45 25.71 -4.51
C PRO A 33 11.94 25.75 -3.07
N THR A 34 11.03 24.85 -2.72
CA THR A 34 10.73 24.59 -1.31
C THR A 34 11.83 23.69 -0.76
N SER A 35 12.79 24.31 -0.08
CA SER A 35 13.71 23.65 0.83
C SER A 35 12.95 22.74 1.78
N GLY A 36 13.25 21.45 1.69
CA GLY A 36 12.67 20.44 2.55
C GLY A 36 13.05 19.04 2.07
N ASP A 37 14.21 18.91 1.44
CA ASP A 37 14.81 17.62 1.08
C ASP A 37 15.34 16.98 2.37
N ARG A 38 14.42 16.64 3.27
CA ARG A 38 14.65 15.57 4.21
C ARG A 38 14.33 14.31 3.42
N MET A 39 15.29 13.90 2.60
CA MET A 39 15.36 12.54 2.11
C MET A 39 15.22 11.65 3.34
N MET A 40 14.01 11.15 3.60
CA MET A 40 13.84 10.00 4.48
C MET A 40 14.56 8.88 3.74
N ALA A 41 15.82 8.66 4.13
CA ALA A 41 16.54 7.45 3.75
C ALA A 41 15.57 6.27 3.99
N PRO A 42 15.43 5.35 3.02
CA PRO A 42 14.58 4.20 3.20
C PRO A 42 15.06 3.47 4.45
N HIS A 43 14.25 3.49 5.52
CA HIS A 43 14.57 2.77 6.74
C HIS A 43 14.68 1.28 6.39
N PRO A 44 15.86 0.65 6.58
CA PRO A 44 15.98 -0.80 6.47
C PRO A 44 15.49 -1.40 7.79
N GLY A 45 14.19 -1.38 8.02
CA GLY A 45 13.62 -1.92 9.25
C GLY A 45 12.12 -1.70 9.32
N GLY A 46 11.36 -2.79 9.48
CA GLY A 46 9.96 -2.68 9.85
C GLY A 46 8.94 -2.94 8.74
N GLY A 47 9.16 -3.94 7.89
CA GLY A 47 8.08 -4.55 7.12
C GLY A 47 8.56 -5.06 5.78
N GLY A 48 8.56 -6.40 5.64
CA GLY A 48 8.97 -7.07 4.42
C GLY A 48 8.39 -6.37 3.20
N HIS A 49 9.26 -5.73 2.43
CA HIS A 49 8.90 -5.22 1.12
C HIS A 49 8.48 -6.44 0.30
N MET A 50 7.16 -6.64 0.18
CA MET A 50 6.61 -7.70 -0.67
C MET A 50 6.96 -7.48 -2.16
N MET A 51 7.46 -6.29 -2.49
CA MET A 51 7.90 -5.92 -3.82
C MET A 51 9.43 -6.02 -3.90
N PRO A 52 9.97 -6.81 -4.85
CA PRO A 52 11.39 -6.75 -5.19
C PRO A 52 11.80 -5.32 -5.55
N PRO A 53 13.03 -4.88 -5.19
CA PRO A 53 13.52 -3.53 -5.50
C PRO A 53 13.58 -3.27 -7.02
N ASP A 54 13.86 -4.30 -7.84
CA ASP A 54 14.12 -4.16 -9.28
C ASP A 54 12.97 -4.64 -10.17
N LEU A 55 11.74 -4.23 -9.86
CA LEU A 55 10.58 -4.53 -10.72
C LEU A 55 10.49 -3.65 -11.97
N GLY A 56 11.30 -2.59 -12.08
CA GLY A 56 11.23 -1.66 -13.22
C GLY A 56 9.85 -1.02 -13.36
N LEU A 57 9.28 -0.55 -12.25
CA LEU A 57 7.94 0.05 -12.23
C LEU A 57 7.94 1.39 -12.98
N THR A 58 6.94 1.59 -13.84
CA THR A 58 6.73 2.89 -14.49
C THR A 58 6.22 3.93 -13.48
N GLU A 59 6.36 5.22 -13.79
CA GLU A 59 5.83 6.31 -12.94
C GLU A 59 4.31 6.21 -12.74
N GLN A 60 3.58 5.76 -13.78
CA GLN A 60 2.15 5.50 -13.68
C GLN A 60 1.85 4.34 -12.72
N GLN A 61 2.59 3.24 -12.80
CA GLN A 61 2.42 2.11 -11.88
C GLN A 61 2.76 2.51 -10.44
N LYS A 62 3.83 3.28 -10.22
CA LYS A 62 4.19 3.81 -8.89
C LYS A 62 3.05 4.65 -8.31
N THR A 63 2.49 5.55 -9.12
CA THR A 63 1.36 6.41 -8.71
C THR A 63 0.14 5.58 -8.32
N GLN A 64 -0.23 4.58 -9.13
CA GLN A 64 -1.37 3.70 -8.84
C GLN A 64 -1.16 2.87 -7.56
N LEU A 65 0.04 2.31 -7.38
CA LEU A 65 0.39 1.57 -6.17
C LEU A 65 0.33 2.46 -4.92
N ASP A 66 0.78 3.71 -5.03
CA ASP A 66 0.74 4.67 -3.94
C ASP A 66 -0.69 5.06 -3.55
N GLN A 67 -1.57 5.24 -4.54
CA GLN A 67 -3.01 5.44 -4.34
C GLN A 67 -3.66 4.23 -3.64
N ILE A 68 -3.36 3.00 -4.08
CA ILE A 68 -3.87 1.78 -3.44
C ILE A 68 -3.42 1.71 -1.98
N ARG A 69 -2.14 2.01 -1.70
CA ARG A 69 -1.59 2.03 -0.33
C ARG A 69 -2.29 3.07 0.55
N LYS A 70 -2.47 4.29 0.06
CA LYS A 70 -3.18 5.37 0.77
C LYS A 70 -4.63 4.99 1.07
N SER A 71 -5.35 4.45 0.10
CA SER A 71 -6.73 3.97 0.29
C SER A 71 -6.79 2.83 1.30
N THR A 72 -5.88 1.85 1.21
CA THR A 72 -5.79 0.73 2.14
C THR A 72 -5.55 1.22 3.57
N ARG A 73 -4.64 2.18 3.74
CA ARG A 73 -4.35 2.79 5.03
C ARG A 73 -5.59 3.47 5.62
N ALA A 74 -6.29 4.28 4.84
CA ALA A 74 -7.51 4.95 5.28
C ALA A 74 -8.60 3.95 5.72
N GLN A 75 -8.77 2.83 5.00
CA GLN A 75 -9.72 1.79 5.38
C GLN A 75 -9.35 1.12 6.72
N ILE A 76 -8.07 0.82 6.93
CA ILE A 76 -7.58 0.24 8.19
C ILE A 76 -7.75 1.26 9.33
N GLU A 77 -7.41 2.53 9.11
CA GLU A 77 -7.56 3.60 10.10
C GLU A 77 -9.01 3.83 10.54
N GLY A 78 -9.98 3.47 9.70
CA GLY A 78 -11.40 3.48 10.01
C GLY A 78 -11.89 2.29 10.86
N ILE A 79 -11.09 1.22 10.97
CA ILE A 79 -11.39 0.06 11.84
C ILE A 79 -10.88 0.30 13.26
N VAL A 80 -9.75 1.01 13.40
CA VAL A 80 -9.09 1.25 14.69
C VAL A 80 -9.74 2.45 15.39
N THR A 81 -10.20 2.25 16.61
CA THR A 81 -10.83 3.30 17.41
C THR A 81 -9.82 4.35 17.90
N PRO A 82 -10.26 5.58 18.23
CA PRO A 82 -9.37 6.60 18.81
C PRO A 82 -8.64 6.13 20.08
N ASP A 83 -9.33 5.41 20.96
CA ASP A 83 -8.75 4.90 22.20
C ASP A 83 -7.65 3.86 21.94
N GLN A 84 -7.87 2.94 20.99
CA GLN A 84 -6.86 1.97 20.56
C GLN A 84 -5.64 2.67 19.94
N LYS A 85 -5.83 3.74 19.16
CA LYS A 85 -4.70 4.52 18.61
C LYS A 85 -3.88 5.15 19.73
N GLN A 86 -4.54 5.66 20.77
CA GLN A 86 -3.84 6.23 21.92
C GLN A 86 -3.07 5.18 22.72
N GLN A 87 -3.66 3.99 22.92
CA GLN A 87 -2.98 2.87 23.59
C GLN A 87 -1.72 2.44 22.82
N VAL A 88 -1.83 2.29 21.50
CA VAL A 88 -0.68 1.98 20.64
C VAL A 88 0.39 3.06 20.73
N LYS A 89 -0.01 4.33 20.71
CA LYS A 89 0.94 5.44 20.86
C LYS A 89 1.69 5.35 22.18
N THR A 90 0.99 5.14 23.29
CA THR A 90 1.59 4.98 24.61
C THR A 90 2.55 3.78 24.65
N ALA A 91 2.18 2.64 24.07
CA ALA A 91 3.04 1.46 24.00
C ALA A 91 4.34 1.74 23.24
N ILE A 92 4.26 2.43 22.10
CA ILE A 92 5.44 2.84 21.31
C ILE A 92 6.30 3.84 22.07
N ASP A 93 5.68 4.82 22.73
CA ASP A 93 6.38 5.81 23.56
C ASP A 93 7.13 5.11 24.73
N ASN A 94 6.64 3.95 25.17
CA ASN A 94 7.27 3.09 26.16
C ASN A 94 8.30 2.10 25.59
N GLY A 95 8.52 2.10 24.27
CA GLY A 95 9.53 1.29 23.59
C GLY A 95 9.04 -0.04 23.00
N GLU A 96 7.73 -0.30 22.96
CA GLU A 96 7.17 -1.49 22.31
C GLU A 96 7.24 -1.39 20.78
N ASP A 97 7.34 -2.54 20.09
CA ASP A 97 7.22 -2.59 18.64
C ASP A 97 5.79 -2.23 18.20
N PHE A 98 5.67 -1.39 17.17
CA PHE A 98 4.37 -0.96 16.64
C PHE A 98 3.43 -2.14 16.32
N ARG A 99 3.96 -3.25 15.79
CA ARG A 99 3.13 -4.40 15.39
C ARG A 99 2.64 -5.15 16.60
N GLU A 100 3.48 -5.34 17.61
CA GLU A 100 3.11 -5.99 18.86
C GLU A 100 2.06 -5.15 19.61
N ALA A 101 2.30 -3.84 19.73
CA ALA A 101 1.36 -2.90 20.32
C ALA A 101 0.01 -2.86 19.57
N MET A 102 0.04 -2.91 18.24
CA MET A 102 -1.19 -2.97 17.45
C MET A 102 -1.92 -4.31 17.62
N ASP A 103 -1.19 -5.43 17.65
CA ASP A 103 -1.81 -6.74 17.78
C ASP A 103 -2.45 -6.96 19.16
N SER A 104 -1.89 -6.33 20.21
CA SER A 104 -2.42 -6.44 21.58
C SER A 104 -3.74 -5.68 21.77
N VAL A 105 -3.99 -4.59 21.04
CA VAL A 105 -5.18 -3.75 21.21
C VAL A 105 -6.37 -4.13 20.31
N LEU A 106 -6.13 -4.88 19.23
CA LEU A 106 -7.15 -5.21 18.24
C LEU A 106 -7.98 -6.44 18.63
N SER A 107 -9.30 -6.37 18.41
CA SER A 107 -10.18 -7.53 18.56
C SER A 107 -9.98 -8.57 17.45
N SER A 108 -10.46 -9.80 17.65
CA SER A 108 -10.47 -10.85 16.63
C SER A 108 -11.19 -10.44 15.35
N GLU A 109 -12.29 -9.72 15.48
CA GLU A 109 -13.09 -9.22 14.35
C GLU A 109 -12.33 -8.13 13.61
N GLN A 110 -11.72 -7.18 14.31
CA GLN A 110 -10.91 -6.12 13.70
C GLN A 110 -9.71 -6.72 12.96
N LYS A 111 -8.99 -7.68 13.58
CA LYS A 111 -7.89 -8.40 12.93
C LYS A 111 -8.37 -9.09 11.65
N THR A 112 -9.55 -9.69 11.67
CA THR A 112 -10.13 -10.36 10.50
C THR A 112 -10.48 -9.37 9.38
N GLN A 113 -11.09 -8.22 9.71
CA GLN A 113 -11.40 -7.17 8.75
C GLN A 113 -10.13 -6.58 8.12
N ILE A 114 -9.10 -6.30 8.93
CA ILE A 114 -7.81 -5.80 8.46
C ILE A 114 -7.15 -6.80 7.53
N ARG A 115 -7.17 -8.11 7.86
CA ARG A 115 -6.65 -9.16 6.96
C ARG A 115 -7.37 -9.17 5.63
N ALA A 116 -8.70 -9.04 5.62
CA ALA A 116 -9.49 -9.00 4.38
C ALA A 116 -9.13 -7.79 3.51
N ILE A 117 -9.00 -6.60 4.11
CA ILE A 117 -8.56 -5.37 3.41
C ILE A 117 -7.16 -5.55 2.83
N MET A 118 -6.22 -6.10 3.60
CA MET A 118 -4.87 -6.36 3.13
C MET A 118 -4.83 -7.36 1.98
N GLN A 119 -5.67 -8.40 2.00
CA GLN A 119 -5.78 -9.35 0.90
C GLN A 119 -6.36 -8.70 -0.37
N ALA A 120 -7.39 -7.86 -0.23
CA ALA A 120 -7.96 -7.12 -1.34
C ALA A 120 -6.94 -6.15 -1.95
N SER A 121 -6.24 -5.38 -1.12
CA SER A 121 -5.16 -4.47 -1.51
C SER A 121 -4.04 -5.19 -2.26
N ARG A 122 -3.62 -6.37 -1.80
CA ARG A 122 -2.62 -7.20 -2.50
C ARG A 122 -3.08 -7.58 -3.91
N LYS A 123 -4.34 -7.98 -4.08
CA LYS A 123 -4.90 -8.30 -5.41
C LYS A 123 -4.92 -7.07 -6.32
N GLN A 124 -5.30 -5.92 -5.80
CA GLN A 124 -5.30 -4.66 -6.55
C GLN A 124 -3.88 -4.27 -6.99
N MET A 125 -2.90 -4.33 -6.08
CA MET A 125 -1.50 -4.06 -6.42
C MET A 125 -0.95 -5.03 -7.47
N GLN A 126 -1.31 -6.31 -7.40
CA GLN A 126 -0.91 -7.31 -8.40
C GLN A 126 -1.46 -6.96 -9.79
N ALA A 127 -2.71 -6.48 -9.87
CA ALA A 127 -3.34 -6.10 -11.14
C ALA A 127 -2.68 -4.90 -11.83
N VAL A 128 -1.93 -4.06 -11.09
CA VAL A 128 -1.15 -2.94 -11.66
C VAL A 128 0.13 -3.42 -12.35
N LEU A 129 0.64 -4.58 -11.96
CA LEU A 129 1.89 -5.14 -12.49
C LEU A 129 1.67 -5.88 -13.82
N THR A 130 2.67 -5.85 -14.69
CA THR A 130 2.70 -6.69 -15.89
C THR A 130 2.88 -8.17 -15.52
N PRO A 131 2.51 -9.13 -16.40
CA PRO A 131 2.74 -10.54 -16.15
C PRO A 131 4.19 -10.88 -15.80
N GLU A 132 5.15 -10.24 -16.47
CA GLU A 132 6.59 -10.42 -16.24
C GLU A 132 7.01 -9.90 -14.86
N GLN A 133 6.52 -8.73 -14.46
CA GLN A 133 6.75 -8.14 -13.14
C GLN A 133 6.17 -9.04 -12.04
N GLN A 134 4.96 -9.58 -12.24
CA GLN A 134 4.36 -10.53 -11.31
C GLN A 134 5.19 -11.81 -11.17
N GLN A 135 5.76 -12.31 -12.27
CA GLN A 135 6.64 -13.48 -12.23
C GLN A 135 7.91 -13.21 -11.42
N LYS A 136 8.58 -12.07 -11.66
CA LYS A 136 9.76 -11.67 -10.87
C LYS A 136 9.43 -11.57 -9.38
N MET A 137 8.28 -11.02 -9.03
CA MET A 137 7.81 -10.94 -7.65
C MET A 137 7.59 -12.33 -7.03
N ARG A 138 6.95 -13.27 -7.76
CA ARG A 138 6.75 -14.65 -7.28
C ARG A 138 8.08 -15.37 -7.03
N GLN A 139 9.03 -15.24 -7.95
CA GLN A 139 10.37 -15.83 -7.82
C GLN A 139 11.10 -15.28 -6.60
N HIS A 140 11.09 -13.96 -6.42
CA HIS A 140 11.70 -13.31 -5.26
C HIS A 140 11.08 -13.76 -3.94
N MET A 141 9.74 -13.86 -3.87
CA MET A 141 9.08 -14.40 -2.69
C MET A 141 9.52 -15.84 -2.40
N GLN A 142 9.54 -16.70 -3.41
CA GLN A 142 9.97 -18.10 -3.26
C GLN A 142 11.41 -18.19 -2.72
N GLN A 143 12.32 -17.38 -3.24
CA GLN A 143 13.71 -17.30 -2.77
C GLN A 143 13.78 -16.88 -1.30
N GLN A 144 13.01 -15.86 -0.89
CA GLN A 144 12.96 -15.44 0.51
C GLN A 144 12.42 -16.53 1.44
N PHE A 145 11.43 -17.31 0.99
CA PHE A 145 10.91 -18.44 1.77
C PHE A 145 11.95 -19.54 1.94
N MET A 146 12.67 -19.89 0.86
CA MET A 146 13.74 -20.90 0.92
C MET A 146 14.88 -20.47 1.84
N ASN A 147 15.30 -19.20 1.76
CA ASN A 147 16.38 -18.67 2.59
C ASN A 147 16.02 -18.54 4.08
N ARG A 148 14.75 -18.60 4.44
CA ARG A 148 14.28 -18.59 5.84
C ARG A 148 14.11 -19.98 6.44
N GLY A 149 14.10 -21.02 5.61
CA GLY A 149 13.94 -22.42 6.02
C GLY A 149 15.25 -23.19 6.14
N ASN A 150 16.39 -22.56 5.82
CA ASN A 150 17.75 -23.04 6.07
C ASN A 150 18.37 -22.25 7.21
#